data_AF-A0A925T3W4-F1
#
_entry.id   AF-A0A925T3W4-F1
#
_cell.length_a   1.000
_cell.length_b   1.000
_cell.length_c   1.000
_cell.angle_alpha   90.00
_cell.angle_beta   90.00
_cell.angle_gamma   90.00
#
_symmetry.space_group_name_H-M   'P 1'
#
loop_
_entity.id
_entity.type
_entity.pdbx_description
1 polymer ?
#
loop_
_entity_poly.entity_id
_entity_poly.type
_entity_poly.pdbx_seq_one_letter_code
_entity_poly.pdbx_strand_id
1 'polypeptide(L)'
;MRFLLGVLVGYSMRGKKKLLVTVLATIVFIVYIILPAVALLALHLDVQQERQSRKAQTKVPVLKGLSYEDAETKLHASNLTIRLLATRSDLPIQPGLIIDQTPQPGEEVGYGYSVGVTVTNADSHRHVP
;
A
#
# COMPACT_ATOMS: atom_id res chain seq x y z
N MET A 1 56.26 22.68 -50.42
CA MET A 1 55.31 21.62 -49.97
C MET A 1 55.25 21.40 -48.44
N ARG A 2 55.83 22.26 -47.58
CA ARG A 2 55.87 22.05 -46.11
C ARG A 2 54.81 22.82 -45.29
N PHE A 3 54.05 23.72 -45.94
CA PHE A 3 53.11 24.61 -45.26
C PHE A 3 51.72 23.97 -45.02
N LEU A 4 51.31 23.00 -45.83
CA LEU A 4 50.00 22.35 -45.72
C LEU A 4 49.94 21.25 -44.63
N LEU A 5 51.06 20.61 -44.28
CA LEU A 5 51.08 19.61 -43.21
C LEU A 5 50.93 20.22 -41.81
N GLY A 6 51.46 21.43 -41.57
CA GLY A 6 51.37 22.10 -40.26
C GLY A 6 49.95 22.53 -39.88
N VAL A 7 49.14 22.91 -40.87
CA VAL A 7 47.74 23.33 -40.64
C VAL A 7 46.84 22.13 -40.34
N LEU A 8 47.10 20.97 -40.97
CA LEU A 8 46.31 19.75 -40.76
C LEU A 8 46.61 19.09 -39.40
N VAL A 9 47.87 19.11 -38.95
CA VAL A 9 48.27 18.64 -37.61
C VAL A 9 47.74 19.58 -36.50
N GLY A 10 47.69 20.89 -36.76
CA GLY A 10 47.07 21.86 -35.86
C GLY A 10 45.56 21.64 -35.66
N TYR A 11 44.85 21.21 -36.70
CA TYR A 11 43.43 20.87 -36.62
C TYR A 11 43.17 19.59 -35.80
N SER A 12 44.03 18.58 -35.96
CA SER A 12 43.95 17.31 -35.20
C SER A 12 44.28 17.50 -33.70
N MET A 13 45.19 18.41 -33.35
CA MET A 13 45.56 18.73 -31.95
C MET A 13 44.54 19.66 -31.25
N ARG A 14 43.81 20.51 -32.00
CA ARG A 14 42.84 21.47 -31.46
C ARG A 14 41.46 20.85 -31.20
N GLY A 15 41.08 19.82 -31.95
CA GLY A 15 39.85 19.05 -31.74
C GLY A 15 39.91 18.10 -30.53
N LYS A 16 41.02 17.36 -30.37
CA LYS A 16 41.20 16.41 -29.25
C LYS A 16 41.18 17.07 -27.88
N LYS A 17 41.74 18.27 -27.73
CA LYS A 17 41.68 19.05 -26.48
C LYS A 17 40.26 19.50 -26.16
N LYS A 18 39.47 19.93 -27.15
CA LYS A 18 38.05 20.24 -26.96
C LYS A 18 37.25 19.01 -26.54
N LEU A 19 37.53 17.87 -27.17
CA LEU A 19 36.87 16.59 -26.86
C LEU A 19 37.21 16.13 -25.44
N LEU A 20 38.46 16.25 -25.02
CA LEU A 20 38.89 15.99 -23.63
C LEU A 20 38.19 16.92 -22.62
N VAL A 21 38.12 18.22 -22.91
CA VAL A 21 37.45 19.19 -22.03
C VAL A 21 35.95 18.87 -21.90
N THR A 22 35.27 18.55 -23.01
CA THR A 22 33.87 18.16 -22.98
C THR A 22 33.65 16.88 -22.17
N VAL A 23 34.50 15.86 -22.34
CA VAL A 23 34.42 14.61 -21.58
C VAL A 23 34.65 14.83 -20.07
N LEU A 24 35.63 15.66 -19.70
CA LEU A 24 35.84 15.99 -18.29
C LEU A 24 34.66 16.77 -17.70
N ALA A 25 34.09 17.70 -18.46
CA ALA A 25 32.92 18.47 -18.04
C ALA A 25 31.67 17.59 -17.84
N THR A 26 31.43 16.61 -18.73
CA THR A 26 30.31 15.67 -18.56
C THR A 26 30.51 14.74 -17.37
N ILE A 27 31.75 14.27 -17.12
CA ILE A 27 32.05 13.46 -15.93
C ILE A 27 31.79 14.26 -14.66
N VAL A 28 32.27 15.51 -14.58
CA VAL A 28 32.02 16.39 -13.43
C VAL A 28 30.52 16.63 -13.25
N PHE A 29 29.78 16.87 -14.34
CA PHE A 29 28.33 17.02 -14.29
C PHE A 29 27.63 15.75 -13.78
N ILE A 30 28.03 14.57 -14.26
CA ILE A 30 27.48 13.29 -13.79
C ILE A 30 27.76 13.11 -12.29
N VAL A 31 28.99 13.36 -11.85
CA VAL A 31 29.41 13.14 -10.46
C VAL A 31 28.76 14.12 -9.49
N TYR A 32 28.69 15.40 -9.84
CA TYR A 32 28.20 16.43 -8.92
C TYR A 32 26.71 16.73 -9.04
N ILE A 33 26.05 16.31 -10.13
CA ILE A 33 24.62 16.61 -10.35
C ILE A 33 23.84 15.32 -10.50
N ILE A 34 24.19 14.45 -11.46
CA ILE A 34 23.38 13.26 -11.74
C ILE A 34 23.44 12.24 -10.59
N LEU A 35 24.64 11.90 -10.11
CA LEU A 35 24.82 10.94 -9.01
C LEU A 35 24.07 11.34 -7.73
N PRO A 36 24.21 12.57 -7.20
CA PRO A 36 23.44 12.98 -6.03
C PRO A 36 21.95 13.10 -6.31
N ALA A 37 21.52 13.54 -7.50
CA ALA A 37 20.11 13.59 -7.85
C ALA A 37 19.48 12.19 -7.89
N VAL A 38 20.18 11.20 -8.44
CA VAL A 38 19.73 9.79 -8.44
C VAL A 38 19.70 9.23 -7.02
N ALA A 39 20.70 9.54 -6.18
CA ALA A 39 20.69 9.12 -4.78
C ALA A 39 19.53 9.74 -3.99
N LEU A 40 19.27 11.04 -4.16
CA LEU A 40 18.13 11.73 -3.55
C LEU A 40 16.79 11.18 -4.06
N LEU A 41 16.70 10.86 -5.35
CA LEU A 41 15.51 10.24 -5.93
C LEU A 41 15.29 8.83 -5.35
N ALA A 42 16.34 8.02 -5.25
CA ALA A 42 16.27 6.69 -4.65
C ALA A 42 15.81 6.76 -3.18
N LEU A 43 16.39 7.68 -2.39
CA LEU A 43 15.96 7.94 -1.01
C LEU A 43 14.50 8.42 -0.94
N HIS A 44 14.07 9.26 -1.87
CA HIS A 44 12.69 9.74 -1.91
C HIS A 44 11.70 8.60 -2.20
N LEU A 45 12.03 7.71 -3.13
CA LEU A 45 11.20 6.54 -3.46
C LEU A 45 11.14 5.55 -2.28
N ASP A 46 12.26 5.30 -1.60
CA ASP A 46 12.34 4.41 -0.44
C ASP A 46 11.44 4.89 0.71
N VAL A 47 11.52 6.18 1.08
CA VAL A 47 10.66 6.79 2.11
C VAL A 47 9.18 6.74 1.74
N GLN A 48 8.84 6.92 0.46
CA GLN A 48 7.45 6.82 0.00
C GLN A 48 6.91 5.39 0.10
N GLN A 49 7.76 4.40 -0.18
CA GLN A 49 7.38 2.99 -0.11
C GLN A 49 7.09 2.55 1.33
N GLU A 50 7.85 3.05 2.32
CA GLU A 50 7.52 2.84 3.73
C GLU A 50 6.18 3.47 4.12
N ARG A 51 5.89 4.68 3.63
CA ARG A 51 4.62 5.37 3.89
C ARG A 51 3.43 4.61 3.29
N GLN A 52 3.58 4.04 2.10
CA GLN A 52 2.56 3.20 1.47
C GLN A 52 2.38 1.85 2.20
N SER A 53 3.45 1.34 2.83
CA SER A 53 3.43 0.09 3.58
C SER A 53 2.78 0.21 4.97
N ARG A 54 2.70 1.42 5.53
CA ARG A 54 1.83 1.73 6.68
C ARG A 54 0.39 1.81 6.19
N LYS A 55 -0.20 0.66 5.88
CA LYS A 55 -1.64 0.55 5.59
C LYS A 55 -2.40 1.21 6.73
N ALA A 56 -3.37 2.06 6.41
CA ALA A 56 -4.22 2.67 7.42
C ALA A 56 -4.86 1.57 8.28
N GLN A 57 -4.81 1.73 9.59
CA GLN A 57 -5.31 0.78 10.58
C GLN A 57 -6.44 1.39 11.39
N THR A 58 -7.36 0.56 11.83
CA THR A 58 -8.50 0.93 12.68
C THR A 58 -8.72 -0.16 13.72
N LYS A 59 -9.52 0.17 14.73
CA LYS A 59 -9.93 -0.79 15.77
C LYS A 59 -11.24 -1.45 15.40
N VAL A 60 -11.33 -2.75 15.65
CA VAL A 60 -12.57 -3.50 15.45
C VAL A 60 -13.62 -3.04 16.48
N PRO A 61 -14.80 -2.57 16.05
CA PRO A 61 -15.87 -2.18 16.97
C PRO A 61 -16.55 -3.40 17.60
N VAL A 62 -17.29 -3.17 18.69
CA VAL A 62 -18.18 -4.18 19.28
C VAL A 62 -19.43 -4.35 18.41
N LEU A 63 -19.71 -5.57 17.98
CA LEU A 63 -20.85 -5.95 17.14
C LEU A 63 -21.82 -6.92 17.82
N LYS A 64 -21.39 -7.61 18.88
CA LYS A 64 -22.25 -8.54 19.64
C LYS A 64 -23.53 -7.83 20.10
N GLY A 65 -24.67 -8.49 19.88
CA GLY A 65 -26.00 -7.99 20.20
C GLY A 65 -26.61 -7.05 19.16
N LEU A 66 -25.90 -6.70 18.08
CA LEU A 66 -26.45 -5.94 16.96
C LEU A 66 -27.10 -6.86 15.93
N SER A 67 -27.99 -6.29 15.11
CA SER A 67 -28.45 -6.92 13.87
C SER A 67 -27.31 -6.93 12.82
N TYR A 68 -27.46 -7.74 11.78
CA TYR A 68 -26.48 -7.78 10.69
C TYR A 68 -26.34 -6.43 9.99
N GLU A 69 -27.46 -5.74 9.71
CA GLU A 69 -27.49 -4.45 9.01
C GLU A 69 -26.88 -3.31 9.84
N ASP A 70 -27.15 -3.28 11.15
CA ASP A 70 -26.56 -2.29 12.06
C ASP A 70 -25.05 -2.50 12.19
N ALA A 71 -24.62 -3.77 12.27
CA ALA A 71 -23.21 -4.12 12.34
C ALA A 71 -22.46 -3.78 11.05
N GLU A 72 -23.07 -4.03 9.89
CA GLU A 72 -22.55 -3.63 8.60
C GLU A 72 -22.32 -2.11 8.55
N THR A 73 -23.33 -1.32 8.93
CA THR A 73 -23.24 0.14 8.99
C THR A 73 -22.12 0.61 9.91
N LYS A 74 -22.01 0.01 11.10
CA LYS A 74 -20.98 0.33 12.11
C LYS A 74 -19.57 -0.01 11.64
N LEU A 75 -19.41 -1.11 10.92
CA LEU A 75 -18.13 -1.51 10.32
C LEU A 75 -17.74 -0.59 9.17
N HIS A 76 -18.68 -0.23 8.29
CA HIS A 76 -18.41 0.71 7.20
C HIS A 76 -17.98 2.08 7.71
N ALA A 77 -18.59 2.58 8.78
CA ALA A 77 -18.15 3.82 9.44
C ALA A 77 -16.70 3.75 9.97
N SER A 78 -16.20 2.53 10.24
CA SER A 78 -14.84 2.27 10.68
C SER A 78 -13.89 1.87 9.52
N ASN A 79 -14.32 1.98 8.25
CA ASN A 79 -13.60 1.48 7.07
C ASN A 79 -13.36 -0.04 7.07
N LEU A 80 -14.27 -0.79 7.65
CA LEU A 80 -14.26 -2.26 7.69
C LEU A 80 -15.42 -2.83 6.89
N THR A 81 -15.34 -4.13 6.59
CA THR A 81 -16.42 -4.88 5.92
C THR A 81 -16.90 -6.01 6.83
N ILE A 82 -18.12 -6.47 6.60
CA ILE A 82 -18.72 -7.58 7.36
C ILE A 82 -18.65 -8.88 6.55
N ARG A 83 -18.45 -10.03 7.21
CA ARG A 83 -18.53 -11.36 6.60
C ARG A 83 -19.30 -12.30 7.52
N LEU A 84 -20.35 -12.94 7.00
CA LEU A 84 -21.05 -13.99 7.75
C LEU A 84 -20.18 -15.27 7.75
N LEU A 85 -19.84 -15.77 8.93
CA LEU A 85 -19.07 -17.00 9.09
C LEU A 85 -19.96 -18.20 9.39
N ALA A 86 -20.96 -18.01 10.23
CA ALA A 86 -21.84 -19.08 10.67
C ALA A 86 -23.19 -18.53 11.12
N THR A 87 -24.18 -19.43 11.11
CA THR A 87 -25.51 -19.17 11.64
C THR A 87 -25.86 -20.26 12.65
N ARG A 88 -26.36 -19.88 13.82
CA ARG A 88 -26.71 -20.81 14.91
C ARG A 88 -28.19 -20.71 15.28
N SER A 89 -28.84 -21.84 15.54
CA SER A 89 -30.24 -21.93 15.94
C SER A 89 -30.45 -22.61 17.30
N ASP A 90 -29.39 -23.09 17.92
CA ASP A 90 -29.38 -23.86 19.17
C ASP A 90 -29.48 -23.00 20.44
N LEU A 91 -29.56 -21.67 20.29
CA LEU A 91 -29.55 -20.71 21.39
C LEU A 91 -30.93 -20.07 21.59
N PRO A 92 -31.43 -19.93 22.83
CA PRO A 92 -32.70 -19.27 23.14
C PRO A 92 -32.56 -17.73 23.10
N ILE A 93 -31.85 -17.21 22.10
CA ILE A 93 -31.60 -15.78 21.88
C ILE A 93 -32.50 -15.32 20.73
N GLN A 94 -32.86 -14.04 20.73
CA GLN A 94 -33.62 -13.46 19.63
C GLN A 94 -32.92 -13.73 18.29
N PRO A 95 -33.66 -14.15 17.25
CA PRO A 95 -33.09 -14.42 15.94
C PRO A 95 -32.64 -13.13 15.26
N GLY A 96 -31.62 -13.24 14.41
CA GLY A 96 -31.05 -12.14 13.65
C GLY A 96 -29.98 -11.33 14.40
N LEU A 97 -29.54 -11.78 15.57
CA LEU A 97 -28.53 -11.08 16.37
C LEU A 97 -27.15 -11.70 16.21
N ILE A 98 -26.12 -10.84 16.19
CA ILE A 98 -24.72 -11.28 16.23
C ILE A 98 -24.40 -11.78 17.63
N ILE A 99 -24.01 -13.05 17.72
CA ILE A 99 -23.59 -13.69 18.97
C ILE A 99 -22.08 -13.80 19.09
N ASP A 100 -21.37 -13.79 17.97
CA ASP A 100 -19.92 -13.80 17.98
C ASP A 100 -19.29 -13.01 16.85
N GLN A 101 -18.07 -12.52 17.10
CA GLN A 101 -17.28 -11.78 16.12
C GLN A 101 -15.82 -12.21 16.19
N THR A 102 -15.15 -12.15 15.05
CA THR A 102 -13.70 -12.31 14.94
C THR A 102 -13.16 -11.37 13.85
N PRO A 103 -12.11 -10.57 14.12
CA PRO A 103 -11.37 -10.42 15.36
C PRO A 103 -12.19 -9.85 16.54
N GLN A 104 -11.62 -9.91 17.74
CA GLN A 104 -12.27 -9.41 18.95
C GLN A 104 -12.35 -7.87 18.94
N PRO A 105 -13.31 -7.29 19.68
CA PRO A 105 -13.41 -5.84 19.80
C PRO A 105 -12.11 -5.22 20.34
N GLY A 106 -11.71 -4.10 19.74
CA GLY A 106 -10.49 -3.36 20.12
C GLY A 106 -9.21 -3.84 19.44
N GLU A 107 -9.22 -4.99 18.77
CA GLU A 107 -8.10 -5.44 17.95
C GLU A 107 -7.85 -4.48 16.77
N GLU A 108 -6.57 -4.33 16.38
CA GLU A 108 -6.17 -3.47 15.28
C GLU A 108 -6.09 -4.24 13.98
N VAL A 109 -6.80 -3.76 12.97
CA VAL A 109 -6.84 -4.34 11.62
C VAL A 109 -6.62 -3.28 10.56
N GLY A 110 -6.17 -3.70 9.39
CA GLY A 110 -6.06 -2.80 8.24
C GLY A 110 -7.43 -2.35 7.73
N TYR A 111 -7.49 -1.18 7.11
CA TYR A 111 -8.69 -0.72 6.40
C TYR A 111 -9.08 -1.75 5.32
N GLY A 112 -10.38 -1.92 5.14
CA GLY A 112 -10.98 -2.91 4.24
C GLY A 112 -11.01 -4.34 4.80
N TYR A 113 -10.47 -4.58 6.00
CA TYR A 113 -10.51 -5.90 6.63
C TYR A 113 -11.97 -6.36 6.86
N SER A 114 -12.22 -7.64 6.61
CA SER A 114 -13.54 -8.27 6.77
C SER A 114 -13.68 -8.91 8.14
N VAL A 115 -14.50 -8.30 9.00
CA VAL A 115 -14.83 -8.84 10.32
C VAL A 115 -15.86 -9.96 10.17
N GLY A 116 -15.49 -11.14 10.62
CA GLY A 116 -16.33 -12.33 10.64
C GLY A 116 -17.36 -12.27 11.76
N VAL A 117 -18.62 -12.58 11.47
CA VAL A 117 -19.71 -12.60 12.45
C VAL A 117 -20.45 -13.93 12.44
N THR A 118 -20.94 -14.34 13.61
CA THR A 118 -21.88 -15.45 13.76
C THR A 118 -23.22 -14.91 14.23
N VAL A 119 -24.30 -15.28 13.54
CA VAL A 119 -25.65 -14.75 13.76
C VAL A 119 -26.60 -15.85 14.25
N THR A 120 -27.59 -15.51 15.07
CA THR A 120 -28.68 -16.41 15.45
C THR A 120 -29.75 -16.50 14.37
N ASN A 121 -30.31 -17.68 14.10
CA ASN A 121 -31.49 -17.84 13.25
C ASN A 121 -32.72 -18.20 14.08
N ALA A 122 -33.89 -17.85 13.57
CA ALA A 122 -35.16 -18.35 14.09
C ALA A 122 -35.25 -19.83 13.72
N ASP A 123 -35.42 -20.66 14.74
CA ASP A 123 -35.22 -22.10 14.72
C ASP A 123 -35.90 -22.86 13.56
N SER A 124 -35.18 -23.90 13.12
CA SER A 124 -35.48 -24.95 12.16
C SER A 124 -36.44 -26.04 12.68
N HIS A 125 -37.30 -25.76 13.66
CA HIS A 125 -38.25 -26.74 14.21
C HIS A 125 -39.66 -26.66 13.58
N ARG A 126 -39.73 -26.71 12.24
CA ARG A 126 -41.00 -26.92 11.50
C ARG A 126 -40.83 -27.93 10.36
N HIS A 127 -40.51 -29.17 10.67
CA HIS A 127 -40.96 -30.30 9.87
C HIS A 127 -41.02 -31.58 10.71
N VAL A 128 -42.20 -31.88 11.25
CA VAL A 128 -42.57 -33.22 11.74
C VAL A 128 -43.70 -33.69 10.81
N PRO A 129 -43.47 -34.63 9.88
CA PRO A 129 -44.53 -35.45 9.30
C PRO A 129 -44.92 -36.60 10.22
#